data_AF-A0A162PX34-F1
#
_entry.id   AF-A0A162PX34-F1
#
_cell.length_a   1.000
_cell.length_b   1.000
_cell.length_c   1.000
_cell.angle_alpha   90.00
_cell.angle_beta   90.00
_cell.angle_gamma   90.00
#
_symmetry.space_group_name_H-M   'P 1'
#
loop_
_entity.id
_entity.type
_entity.pdbx_description
1 polymer ?
#
loop_
_entity_poly.entity_id
_entity_poly.type
_entity_poly.pdbx_seq_one_letter_code
_entity_poly.pdbx_strand_id
1 'polypeptide(L)' 'MSGTSIPVLLAYVSAVMRLEVGDIILTGTSKGVGLIQAGDVITVGLRVGSTKEVLADLIFDVADRHGSSFF' A
#
# COMPACT_ATOMS: atom_id res chain seq x y z
N MET A 1 -14.27 -1.96 15.38
CA MET A 1 -14.12 -3.29 14.72
C MET A 1 -12.64 -3.49 14.41
N SER A 2 -12.12 -4.66 14.78
CA SER A 2 -10.70 -5.03 14.91
C SER A 2 -9.88 -4.85 13.62
N GLY A 3 -9.12 -3.76 13.52
CA GLY A 3 -8.02 -3.63 12.56
C GLY A 3 -6.69 -3.75 13.28
N THR A 4 -5.67 -4.34 12.65
CA THR A 4 -4.32 -4.42 13.20
C THR A 4 -3.77 -3.00 13.38
N SER A 5 -3.45 -2.59 14.62
CA SER A 5 -2.79 -1.31 14.85
C SER A 5 -1.30 -1.39 14.50
N ILE A 6 -0.67 -0.25 14.23
CA ILE A 6 0.77 -0.20 13.89
C ILE A 6 1.63 -0.90 14.96
N PRO A 7 1.45 -0.66 16.28
CA PRO A 7 2.24 -1.35 17.29
C PRO A 7 2.06 -2.88 17.29
N VAL A 8 0.84 -3.36 17.04
CA VAL A 8 0.56 -4.81 16.99
C VAL A 8 1.22 -5.44 15.75
N LEU A 9 1.16 -4.76 14.61
CA LEU A 9 1.83 -5.21 13.38
C LEU A 9 3.34 -5.29 13.58
N LEU A 10 3.95 -4.24 14.14
CA LEU A 10 5.39 -4.21 14.42
C LEU A 10 5.81 -5.34 15.36
N ALA A 11 5.09 -5.54 16.46
CA ALA A 11 5.36 -6.61 17.41
C ALA A 11 5.28 -7.99 16.73
N TYR A 12 4.23 -8.23 15.93
CA TYR A 12 4.06 -9.49 15.21
C TYR A 12 5.20 -9.77 14.21
N VAL A 13 5.51 -8.80 13.34
CA VAL A 13 6.56 -8.98 12.33
C VAL A 13 7.93 -9.20 13.00
N SER A 14 8.23 -8.41 14.04
CA SER A 14 9.52 -8.51 14.75
C SER A 14 9.71 -9.83 15.51
N ALA A 15 8.62 -10.53 15.86
CA ALA A 15 8.68 -11.85 16.47
C ALA A 15 8.97 -12.97 15.46
N VAL A 16 8.69 -12.75 14.18
CA VAL A 16 8.92 -13.72 13.10
C VAL A 16 10.27 -13.49 12.42
N MET A 17 10.65 -12.22 12.21
CA MET A 17 11.91 -11.83 11.59
C MET A 17 12.50 -10.58 12.23
N ARG A 18 13.82 -10.39 12.11
CA ARG A 18 14.48 -9.16 12.57
C ARG A 18 14.11 -7.99 11.66
N LEU A 19 13.76 -6.86 12.27
CA LEU A 19 13.61 -5.58 11.58
C LEU A 19 14.93 -4.80 11.60
N GLU A 20 15.25 -4.16 10.49
CA GLU A 20 16.43 -3.32 10.32
C GLU A 20 16.03 -1.87 10.03
N VAL A 21 16.97 -0.96 10.26
CA VAL A 21 16.74 0.46 9.99
C VAL A 21 16.62 0.65 8.48
N GLY A 22 15.51 1.27 8.06
CA GLY A 22 15.19 1.49 6.66
C GLY A 22 14.17 0.50 6.10
N ASP A 23 13.76 -0.52 6.86
CA ASP A 23 12.71 -1.43 6.44
C ASP A 23 11.38 -0.71 6.21
N ILE A 24 10.71 -1.06 5.10
CA ILE A 24 9.41 -0.53 4.71
C ILE A 24 8.34 -1.58 5.00
N ILE A 25 7.36 -1.22 5.81
CA ILE A 25 6.25 -2.11 6.19
C ILE A 25 4.96 -1.64 5.52
N LEU A 26 4.33 -2.54 4.78
CA LEU A 26 3.01 -2.31 4.19
C LEU A 26 1.93 -2.66 5.22
N THR A 27 1.15 -1.67 5.67
CA THR A 27 0.17 -1.83 6.76
C THR A 27 -1.18 -2.41 6.33
N GLY A 28 -1.29 -2.85 5.08
CA GLY A 28 -2.52 -3.34 4.47
C GLY A 28 -3.36 -2.24 3.79
N THR A 29 -4.41 -2.68 3.09
CA THR A 29 -5.35 -1.81 2.38
C THR A 29 -6.74 -1.89 3.00
N SER A 30 -7.52 -0.82 2.88
CA SER A 30 -8.95 -0.87 3.19
C SER A 30 -9.68 -1.85 2.24
N LYS A 31 -10.92 -2.19 2.59
CA LYS A 31 -11.81 -2.95 1.71
C LYS A 31 -12.01 -2.23 0.37
N GLY A 32 -12.33 -2.99 -0.68
CA GLY A 32 -12.59 -2.45 -2.01
C GLY A 32 -11.48 -2.72 -3.04
N VAL A 33 -10.75 -3.82 -2.90
CA VAL A 33 -9.80 -4.27 -3.92
C VAL A 33 -10.58 -4.73 -5.16
N GLY A 34 -10.17 -4.24 -6.34
CA GLY A 34 -10.78 -4.53 -7.64
C GLY A 34 -9.74 -4.83 -8.72
N LEU A 35 -10.22 -5.20 -9.90
CA LEU A 35 -9.36 -5.42 -11.07
C LEU A 35 -8.78 -4.10 -11.56
N ILE A 36 -7.54 -4.16 -12.06
CA ILE A 36 -6.84 -3.07 -12.72
C ILE A 36 -6.52 -3.54 -14.15
N GLN A 37 -6.82 -2.73 -15.15
CA GLN A 37 -6.67 -3.04 -16.57
C GLN A 37 -5.83 -1.98 -17.28
N ALA A 38 -5.19 -2.36 -18.38
CA ALA A 38 -4.46 -1.40 -19.21
C ALA A 38 -5.39 -0.30 -19.72
N GLY A 39 -4.92 0.94 -19.66
CA GLY A 39 -5.71 2.14 -19.93
C GLY A 39 -6.38 2.75 -18.69
N ASP A 40 -6.39 2.05 -17.55
CA ASP A 40 -6.83 2.66 -16.28
C ASP A 40 -5.87 3.76 -15.83
N VAL A 41 -6.41 4.74 -15.10
CA VAL A 41 -5.63 5.75 -14.37
C VAL A 41 -5.84 5.53 -12.89
N ILE A 42 -4.77 5.21 -12.17
CA ILE A 42 -4.83 5.01 -10.72
C ILE A 42 -4.52 6.33 -10.03
N THR A 43 -5.42 6.73 -9.13
CA THR A 43 -5.21 7.85 -8.20
C THR A 43 -5.19 7.30 -6.78
N VAL A 44 -4.14 7.60 -6.02
CA VAL A 44 -3.98 7.16 -4.62
C VAL A 44 -3.38 8.27 -3.79
N GLY A 45 -3.82 8.41 -2.53
CA GLY A 45 -3.30 9.42 -1.63
C GLY A 45 -3.32 9.00 -0.18
N LEU A 46 -2.53 9.71 0.63
CA LEU A 46 -2.41 9.54 2.07
C LEU A 46 -2.58 10.87 2.79
N ARG A 47 -3.39 10.90 3.85
CA ARG A 47 -3.71 12.10 4.63
C ARG A 47 -3.61 11.84 6.12
N VAL A 48 -3.38 12.89 6.91
CA VAL A 48 -3.33 12.80 8.37
C VAL A 48 -4.73 12.94 8.96
N GLY A 49 -5.31 11.81 9.41
CA GLY A 49 -6.59 11.79 10.13
C GLY A 49 -7.72 12.52 9.40
N SER A 50 -8.44 13.40 10.10
CA SER A 50 -9.50 14.25 9.54
C SER A 50 -9.01 15.64 9.09
N THR A 51 -7.69 15.85 9.02
CA THR A 51 -7.11 17.14 8.63
C THR A 51 -7.07 17.30 7.10
N LYS A 52 -6.70 18.49 6.64
CA LYS A 52 -6.46 18.78 5.21
C LYS A 52 -5.02 18.50 4.78
N GLU A 53 -4.16 18.05 5.68
CA GLU A 53 -2.75 17.79 5.37
C GLU A 53 -2.62 16.50 4.54
N VAL A 54 -1.91 16.62 3.40
CA VAL A 54 -1.66 15.54 2.46
C VAL A 54 -0.20 15.11 2.62
N LEU A 55 0.02 13.82 2.93
CA LEU A 55 1.35 13.23 3.05
C LEU A 55 1.86 12.70 1.71
N ALA A 56 0.95 12.22 0.86
CA ALA A 56 1.26 11.73 -0.47
C ALA A 56 0.04 11.84 -1.38
N ASP A 57 0.29 12.14 -2.65
CA ASP A 57 -0.69 12.11 -3.72
C ASP A 57 0.02 11.59 -4.97
N LEU A 58 -0.50 10.50 -5.55
CA LEU A 58 0.10 9.81 -6.67
C LEU A 58 -0.97 9.52 -7.72
N ILE A 59 -0.64 9.83 -8.97
CA ILE A 59 -1.44 9.50 -10.13
C ILE A 59 -0.51 8.79 -11.13
N PHE A 60 -0.94 7.63 -11.62
CA PHE A 60 -0.19 6.90 -12.64
C PHE A 60 -1.10 6.15 -13.59
N ASP A 61 -0.67 6.11 -14.86
CA ASP A 61 -1.35 5.37 -15.92
C ASP A 61 -0.96 3.88 -15.85
N VAL A 62 -1.93 3.03 -16.10
CA VAL A 62 -1.74 1.58 -16.18
C VAL A 62 -1.50 1.21 -17.64
N ALA A 63 -0.34 0.62 -17.90
CA ALA A 63 0.02 0.09 -19.20
C ALA A 63 0.27 -1.42 -19.11
N ASP A 64 0.08 -2.12 -20.22
CA ASP A 64 0.50 -3.51 -20.33
C ASP A 64 2.01 -3.63 -20.13
N ARG A 65 2.43 -4.73 -19.52
CA ARG A 65 3.84 -5.04 -19.37
C ARG A 65 4.46 -5.28 -20.75
N HIS A 66 5.35 -4.40 -21.17
CA HIS A 66 6.19 -4.65 -22.34
C HIS A 66 7.36 -5.58 -21.98
N GLY A 67 7.20 -6.88 -22.27
CA GLY A 67 8.23 -7.92 -22.08
C GLY A 67 7.64 -9.33 -22.11
N SER A 68 8.44 -10.38 -22.37
CA SER A 68 7.93 -11.75 -22.41
C SER A 68 7.59 -12.24 -20.99
N SER A 69 6.29 -12.34 -20.70
CA SER A 69 5.75 -13.07 -19.55
C SER A 69 4.65 -13.98 -20.04
N PHE A 70 4.72 -15.26 -19.66
CA PHE A 70 3.75 -16.29 -20.06
C PHE A 70 2.79 -16.57 -18.90
N PHE A 71 1.91 -15.63 -18.57
CA PHE A 71 0.76 -15.86 -17.69
C PHE A 71 -0.39 -14.93 -18.09
#